data_AF-A0A0F4GH23-F1
#
_entry.id   AF-A0A0F4GH23-F1
#
_cell.length_a   1.000
_cell.length_b   1.000
_cell.length_c   1.000
_cell.angle_alpha   90.00
_cell.angle_beta   90.00
_cell.angle_gamma   90.00
#
_symmetry.space_group_name_H-M   'P 1'
#
loop_
_entity.id
_entity.type
_entity.pdbx_description
1 polymer ?
#
loop_
_entity_poly.entity_id
_entity_poly.type
_entity_poly.pdbx_seq_one_letter_code
_entity_poly.pdbx_strand_id
1 'polypeptide(L)'
;MLKECFDLLDDLATDADRRCPDQFGMYVQNDFYGYGMMEVLENMLRAFENEIKPLSGKKASLQQMWAIVTVLAMFLCRDVSFPWSMVDDGERYEHLIAVSGCAALTALNELDRVGQLKKDSRFLDLGHVMAMFLLWSKTATGLTVEGRIRHDPYDDDDAELEIYEWVGPLLAYAAKADIDLAEQRVSGIDKVLKRTTVGGLRGSAKADKWDWTATFRDYQNRRIGRQVVLSLSRPNVKLHNYNLLTWIREARARYAFDDVDPLAEFSDEQIAAGDGARVDSEVPIYELSIREIWKDWTWSTNYPNYQELQAYFDHADKVLKTVPLKQSSQEPNLTRMKANGTLRRPMVAYLYDHKANRAAYDFWAKKQCARITDPRKRDLLAPLEPPHPFGVKRPCLEQNYYEQFNRPNVDVVDISEKTTDGEHYEFDVMAIATGFDITTGGMTNMGLKSVKGTYLKDEWKRAAYTYLGTTVSGYPNMFHLYGPHGPTLLSNGPTSVEVQGRWIRDAINNITQQDLKYIDATEEASKEWKKRINALADASLFPTTKSTYMGGSLPGKAFEQVNYAGGLSRYKEEIRAALPGWQGFRVVKNDVPQQAAAAA
;
A
#
# COMPACT_ATOMS: atom_id res chain seq x y z
N MET A 1 14.47 -9.02 -19.89
CA MET A 1 13.23 -8.25 -20.03
C MET A 1 12.49 -8.10 -18.71
N LEU A 2 11.74 -9.09 -18.20
CA LEU A 2 10.94 -8.88 -16.97
C LEU A 2 11.77 -8.42 -15.75
N LYS A 3 12.95 -9.03 -15.53
CA LYS A 3 13.90 -8.57 -14.51
C LYS A 3 14.34 -7.11 -14.74
N GLU A 4 14.72 -6.78 -15.97
CA GLU A 4 15.13 -5.41 -16.35
C GLU A 4 13.99 -4.40 -16.13
N CYS A 5 12.74 -4.79 -16.41
CA CYS A 5 11.58 -3.94 -16.14
C CYS A 5 11.38 -3.71 -14.64
N PHE A 6 11.54 -4.75 -13.80
CA PHE A 6 11.46 -4.59 -12.35
C PHE A 6 12.62 -3.75 -11.80
N ASP A 7 13.85 -4.02 -12.23
CA ASP A 7 15.03 -3.23 -11.84
C ASP A 7 14.82 -1.74 -12.20
N LEU A 8 14.34 -1.44 -13.41
CA LEU A 8 14.01 -0.07 -13.84
C LEU A 8 12.84 0.54 -13.04
N LEU A 9 11.83 -0.25 -12.69
CA LEU A 9 10.67 0.23 -11.92
C LEU A 9 11.06 0.56 -10.48
N ASP A 10 11.94 -0.25 -9.87
CA ASP A 10 12.48 -0.02 -8.53
C ASP A 10 13.40 1.22 -8.51
N ASP A 11 14.23 1.38 -9.55
CA ASP A 11 15.04 2.58 -9.75
C ASP A 11 14.17 3.84 -9.82
N LEU A 12 13.04 3.79 -10.55
CA LEU A 12 12.11 4.92 -10.67
C LEU A 12 11.33 5.20 -9.39
N ALA A 13 10.93 4.16 -8.65
CA ALA A 13 10.29 4.34 -7.34
C ALA A 13 11.26 5.02 -6.37
N THR A 14 12.52 4.57 -6.36
CA THR A 14 13.58 5.20 -5.56
C THR A 14 13.84 6.64 -6.02
N ASP A 15 13.87 6.89 -7.32
CA ASP A 15 14.03 8.24 -7.87
C ASP A 15 12.84 9.15 -7.50
N ALA A 16 11.63 8.60 -7.44
CA ALA A 16 10.45 9.31 -6.99
C ALA A 16 10.55 9.69 -5.50
N ASP A 17 10.93 8.76 -4.63
CA ASP A 17 11.07 9.00 -3.19
C ASP A 17 12.08 10.11 -2.89
N ARG A 18 13.18 10.18 -3.64
CA ARG A 18 14.20 11.25 -3.55
C ARG A 18 13.68 12.66 -3.85
N ARG A 19 12.46 12.79 -4.37
CA ARG A 19 11.81 14.06 -4.71
C ARG A 19 10.65 14.41 -3.79
N CYS A 20 10.35 13.57 -2.80
CA CYS A 20 9.27 13.75 -1.84
C CYS A 20 9.79 14.46 -0.59
N PRO A 21 9.45 15.75 -0.34
CA PRO A 21 9.93 16.46 0.85
C PRO A 21 9.55 15.78 2.17
N ASP A 22 8.38 15.14 2.22
CA ASP A 22 7.90 14.43 3.42
C ASP A 22 8.82 13.28 3.84
N GLN A 23 9.48 12.61 2.88
CA GLN A 23 10.46 11.55 3.17
C GLN A 23 11.71 12.08 3.91
N PHE A 24 11.95 13.39 3.83
CA PHE A 24 13.09 14.06 4.45
C PHE A 24 12.68 14.96 5.61
N GLY A 25 11.42 14.96 6.04
CA GLY A 25 10.94 15.89 7.07
C GLY A 25 11.04 17.36 6.63
N MET A 26 10.79 17.63 5.34
CA MET A 26 10.91 18.94 4.72
C MET A 26 9.56 19.42 4.15
N TYR A 27 9.41 20.74 4.02
CA TYR A 27 8.36 21.38 3.22
C TYR A 27 8.96 22.45 2.31
N VAL A 28 8.87 22.26 1.00
CA VAL A 28 9.39 23.22 -0.01
C VAL A 28 8.27 24.12 -0.53
N GLN A 29 7.29 23.50 -1.20
CA GLN A 29 6.05 24.11 -1.69
C GLN A 29 5.06 22.99 -2.02
N ASN A 30 3.76 23.30 -2.05
CA ASN A 30 2.67 22.33 -2.27
C ASN A 30 2.92 21.38 -3.45
N ASP A 31 3.36 21.92 -4.60
CA ASP A 31 3.43 21.14 -5.84
C ASP A 31 4.83 20.56 -6.11
N PHE A 32 5.77 20.72 -5.16
CA PHE A 32 7.16 20.31 -5.36
C PHE A 32 7.28 18.84 -5.76
N TYR A 33 6.59 17.95 -5.03
CA TYR A 33 6.61 16.52 -5.31
C TYR A 33 5.93 16.20 -6.65
N GLY A 34 4.85 16.92 -7.00
CA GLY A 34 4.19 16.79 -8.29
C GLY A 34 5.11 17.13 -9.46
N TYR A 35 5.81 18.28 -9.40
CA TYR A 35 6.82 18.63 -10.39
C TYR A 35 7.99 17.64 -10.43
N GLY A 36 8.38 17.09 -9.28
CA GLY A 36 9.36 16.02 -9.20
C GLY A 36 8.93 14.76 -9.95
N MET A 37 7.65 14.38 -9.86
CA MET A 37 7.10 13.25 -10.60
C MET A 37 7.05 13.51 -12.11
N MET A 38 6.77 14.75 -12.54
CA MET A 38 6.88 15.12 -13.95
C MET A 38 8.33 14.94 -14.46
N GLU A 39 9.32 15.34 -13.67
CA GLU A 39 10.73 15.18 -14.02
C GLU A 39 11.13 13.70 -14.17
N VAL A 40 10.59 12.80 -13.33
CA VAL A 40 10.81 11.36 -13.45
C VAL A 40 10.27 10.85 -14.80
N LEU A 41 9.03 11.22 -15.16
CA LEU A 41 8.42 10.86 -16.46
C LEU A 41 9.21 11.43 -17.64
N GLU A 42 9.65 12.68 -17.56
CA GLU A 42 10.48 13.33 -18.58
C GLU A 42 11.80 12.58 -18.80
N ASN A 43 12.44 12.12 -17.70
CA ASN A 43 13.65 11.32 -17.77
C ASN A 43 13.39 9.96 -18.44
N MET A 44 12.23 9.33 -18.21
CA MET A 44 11.85 8.10 -18.91
C MET A 44 11.65 8.32 -20.43
N LEU A 45 11.01 9.42 -20.82
CA LEU A 45 10.80 9.77 -22.22
C LEU A 45 12.12 10.09 -22.95
N ARG A 46 13.09 10.69 -22.23
CA ARG A 46 14.47 10.86 -22.74
C ARG A 46 15.17 9.52 -22.91
N ALA A 47 15.02 8.59 -21.97
CA ALA A 47 15.56 7.24 -22.09
C ALA A 47 14.95 6.52 -23.31
N PHE A 48 13.64 6.66 -23.52
CA PHE A 48 12.95 6.14 -24.69
C PHE A 48 13.52 6.73 -26.00
N GLU A 49 13.65 8.07 -26.11
CA GLU A 49 14.28 8.74 -27.27
C GLU A 49 15.68 8.18 -27.55
N ASN A 50 16.50 7.96 -26.52
CA ASN A 50 17.86 7.43 -26.67
C ASN A 50 17.88 5.99 -27.21
N GLU A 51 16.84 5.19 -26.96
CA GLU A 51 16.75 3.82 -27.48
C GLU A 51 16.25 3.77 -28.93
N ILE A 52 15.34 4.68 -29.32
CA ILE A 52 14.82 4.74 -30.69
C ILE A 52 15.68 5.60 -31.64
N LYS A 53 16.44 6.56 -31.11
CA LYS A 53 17.40 7.41 -31.82
C LYS A 53 18.75 7.43 -31.08
N PRO A 54 19.48 6.31 -31.07
CA PRO A 54 20.76 6.22 -30.36
C PRO A 54 21.80 7.21 -30.88
N LEU A 55 22.61 7.74 -29.97
CA LEU A 55 23.79 8.54 -30.31
C LEU A 55 24.75 7.74 -31.20
N SER A 56 25.49 8.46 -32.07
CA SER A 56 26.40 7.88 -33.06
C SER A 56 27.25 6.73 -32.49
N GLY A 57 27.09 5.53 -33.05
CA GLY A 57 27.81 4.32 -32.66
C GLY A 57 27.02 3.29 -31.85
N LYS A 58 25.84 3.62 -31.31
CA LYS A 58 24.95 2.66 -30.62
C LYS A 58 23.84 2.13 -31.55
N LYS A 59 23.49 0.85 -31.40
CA LYS A 59 22.36 0.23 -32.13
C LYS A 59 21.09 0.40 -31.30
N ALA A 60 19.97 0.70 -31.96
CA ALA A 60 18.66 0.75 -31.32
C ALA A 60 18.30 -0.63 -30.75
N SER A 61 17.81 -0.67 -29.51
CA SER A 61 17.40 -1.90 -28.86
C SER A 61 15.89 -1.94 -28.69
N LEU A 62 15.22 -2.76 -29.50
CA LEU A 62 13.78 -3.00 -29.36
C LEU A 62 13.41 -3.56 -27.98
N GLN A 63 14.31 -4.32 -27.35
CA GLN A 63 14.07 -4.86 -26.01
C GLN A 63 14.10 -3.76 -24.95
N GLN A 64 15.08 -2.85 -25.02
CA GLN A 64 15.18 -1.74 -24.05
C GLN A 64 14.09 -0.71 -24.29
N MET A 65 13.80 -0.37 -25.55
CA MET A 65 12.64 0.46 -25.91
C MET A 65 11.35 -0.09 -25.30
N TRP A 66 11.08 -1.39 -25.47
CA TRP A 66 9.87 -2.00 -24.94
C TRP A 66 9.87 -2.11 -23.42
N ALA A 67 11.03 -2.39 -22.80
CA ALA A 67 11.16 -2.38 -21.34
C ALA A 67 10.81 -1.00 -20.77
N ILE A 68 11.31 0.09 -21.36
CA ILE A 68 10.99 1.46 -20.94
C ILE A 68 9.48 1.74 -21.05
N VAL A 69 8.83 1.33 -22.16
CA VAL A 69 7.39 1.53 -22.37
C VAL A 69 6.55 0.69 -21.41
N THR A 70 6.99 -0.53 -21.10
CA THR A 70 6.37 -1.40 -20.10
C THR A 70 6.42 -0.74 -18.73
N VAL A 71 7.59 -0.26 -18.34
CA VAL A 71 7.79 0.42 -17.05
C VAL A 71 7.03 1.75 -17.00
N LEU A 72 6.93 2.48 -18.12
CA LEU A 72 6.11 3.68 -18.24
C LEU A 72 4.62 3.36 -17.98
N ALA A 73 4.10 2.31 -18.61
CA ALA A 73 2.71 1.87 -18.37
C ALA A 73 2.47 1.49 -16.91
N MET A 74 3.41 0.75 -16.31
CA MET A 74 3.36 0.37 -14.89
C MET A 74 3.38 1.60 -13.99
N PHE A 75 4.31 2.53 -14.21
CA PHE A 75 4.45 3.74 -13.41
C PHE A 75 3.19 4.62 -13.47
N LEU A 76 2.64 4.85 -14.67
CA LEU A 76 1.43 5.64 -14.89
C LEU A 76 0.17 5.05 -14.23
N CYS A 77 0.20 3.76 -13.90
CA CYS A 77 -0.89 3.05 -13.23
C CYS A 77 -0.67 2.86 -11.72
N ARG A 78 0.36 3.47 -11.10
CA ARG A 78 0.63 3.37 -9.65
C ARG A 78 0.09 4.58 -8.88
N ASP A 79 -0.23 4.38 -7.61
CA ASP A 79 -0.67 5.47 -6.71
C ASP A 79 0.39 6.58 -6.55
N VAL A 80 1.68 6.22 -6.64
CA VAL A 80 2.80 7.19 -6.55
C VAL A 80 2.83 8.19 -7.72
N SER A 81 2.10 7.92 -8.81
CA SER A 81 1.94 8.87 -9.91
C SER A 81 0.72 9.78 -9.76
N PHE A 82 0.00 9.77 -8.64
CA PHE A 82 -1.11 10.71 -8.43
C PHE A 82 -0.66 12.17 -8.21
N PRO A 83 0.43 12.48 -7.47
CA PRO A 83 0.81 13.85 -7.14
C PRO A 83 1.04 14.79 -8.34
N TRP A 84 1.56 14.31 -9.47
CA TRP A 84 1.74 15.18 -10.65
C TRP A 84 0.44 15.55 -11.35
N SER A 85 -0.67 14.86 -11.06
CA SER A 85 -2.00 15.26 -11.57
C SER A 85 -2.65 16.42 -10.80
N MET A 86 -2.03 16.80 -9.68
CA MET A 86 -2.51 17.87 -8.79
C MET A 86 -1.64 19.13 -8.88
N VAL A 87 -0.69 19.20 -9.83
CA VAL A 87 0.16 20.39 -10.04
C VAL A 87 -0.63 21.55 -10.60
N ASP A 88 -0.26 22.76 -10.23
CA ASP A 88 -0.82 24.01 -10.77
C ASP A 88 -0.48 24.28 -12.25
N ASP A 89 0.40 23.48 -12.86
CA ASP A 89 0.75 23.52 -14.28
C ASP A 89 -0.02 22.47 -15.13
N GLY A 90 -1.32 22.71 -15.28
CA GLY A 90 -2.22 21.84 -16.05
C GLY A 90 -1.84 21.68 -17.53
N GLU A 91 -1.23 22.71 -18.15
CA GLU A 91 -0.79 22.66 -19.54
C GLU A 91 0.40 21.69 -19.72
N ARG A 92 1.38 21.73 -18.81
CA ARG A 92 2.50 20.78 -18.83
C ARG A 92 2.03 19.36 -18.53
N TYR A 93 1.04 19.20 -17.64
CA TYR A 93 0.40 17.92 -17.35
C TYR A 93 -0.25 17.31 -18.61
N GLU A 94 -1.09 18.07 -19.31
CA GLU A 94 -1.77 17.62 -20.53
C GLU A 94 -0.80 17.23 -21.65
N HIS A 95 0.24 18.03 -21.88
CA HIS A 95 1.25 17.68 -22.90
C HIS A 95 2.07 16.45 -22.52
N LEU A 96 2.37 16.26 -21.24
CA LEU A 96 3.08 15.09 -20.76
C LEU A 96 2.24 13.80 -20.92
N ILE A 97 0.90 13.90 -20.82
CA ILE A 97 -0.01 12.82 -21.18
C ILE A 97 0.08 12.49 -22.67
N ALA A 98 -0.05 13.53 -23.52
CA ALA A 98 -0.05 13.37 -24.97
C ALA A 98 1.25 12.73 -25.48
N VAL A 99 2.41 13.19 -24.98
CA VAL A 99 3.71 12.66 -25.38
C VAL A 99 3.94 11.24 -24.85
N SER A 100 3.43 10.89 -23.67
CA SER A 100 3.51 9.53 -23.14
C SER A 100 2.69 8.54 -23.99
N GLY A 101 1.50 8.93 -24.43
CA GLY A 101 0.72 8.16 -25.40
C GLY A 101 1.41 8.03 -26.76
N CYS A 102 2.04 9.11 -27.24
CA CYS A 102 2.85 9.09 -28.47
C CYS A 102 4.05 8.11 -28.36
N ALA A 103 4.70 8.02 -27.21
CA ALA A 103 5.77 7.05 -26.96
C ALA A 103 5.26 5.61 -27.12
N ALA A 104 4.11 5.27 -26.53
CA ALA A 104 3.49 3.96 -26.65
C ALA A 104 3.17 3.61 -28.13
N LEU A 105 2.56 4.54 -28.87
CA LEU A 105 2.26 4.35 -30.28
C LEU A 105 3.51 4.19 -31.15
N THR A 106 4.56 4.95 -30.83
CA THR A 106 5.85 4.87 -31.51
C THR A 106 6.50 3.51 -31.29
N ALA A 107 6.47 3.00 -30.07
CA ALA A 107 6.98 1.67 -29.74
C ALA A 107 6.21 0.55 -30.45
N LEU A 108 4.87 0.62 -30.45
CA LEU A 108 4.01 -0.32 -31.18
C LEU A 108 4.29 -0.31 -32.69
N ASN A 109 4.49 0.88 -33.27
CA ASN A 109 4.88 1.01 -34.68
C ASN A 109 6.26 0.38 -34.95
N GLU A 110 7.24 0.57 -34.07
CA GLU A 110 8.56 -0.07 -34.25
C GLU A 110 8.48 -1.60 -34.12
N LEU A 111 7.62 -2.13 -33.25
CA LEU A 111 7.32 -3.57 -33.21
C LEU A 111 6.64 -4.06 -34.50
N ASP A 112 5.70 -3.29 -35.04
CA ASP A 112 5.02 -3.58 -36.31
C ASP A 112 6.00 -3.62 -37.49
N ARG A 113 6.95 -2.67 -37.56
CA ARG A 113 8.00 -2.61 -38.59
C ARG A 113 8.86 -3.87 -38.65
N VAL A 114 9.02 -4.57 -37.54
CA VAL A 114 9.82 -5.81 -37.46
C VAL A 114 8.97 -7.07 -37.31
N GLY A 115 7.66 -6.98 -37.50
CA GLY A 115 6.74 -8.12 -37.42
C GLY A 115 6.59 -8.72 -36.01
N GLN A 116 6.79 -7.92 -34.97
CA GLN A 116 6.59 -8.33 -33.56
C GLN A 116 5.27 -7.80 -32.96
N LEU A 117 4.46 -7.09 -33.75
CA LEU A 117 3.08 -6.73 -33.39
C LEU A 117 2.12 -7.87 -33.75
N LYS A 118 2.06 -8.90 -32.92
CA LYS A 118 1.27 -10.12 -33.14
C LYS A 118 1.03 -10.88 -31.84
N LYS A 119 0.00 -11.70 -31.78
CA LYS A 119 -0.39 -12.50 -30.60
C LYS A 119 0.72 -13.39 -30.04
N ASP A 120 1.57 -13.95 -30.90
CA ASP A 120 2.71 -14.80 -30.55
C ASP A 120 4.05 -14.02 -30.52
N SER A 121 3.99 -12.71 -30.21
CA SER A 121 5.18 -11.86 -30.06
C SER A 121 6.14 -12.41 -29.02
N ARG A 122 7.44 -12.13 -29.20
CA ARG A 122 8.44 -12.38 -28.13
C ARG A 122 8.24 -11.46 -26.92
N PHE A 123 7.49 -10.37 -27.09
CA PHE A 123 7.09 -9.45 -26.03
C PHE A 123 5.76 -9.94 -25.44
N LEU A 124 5.87 -10.84 -24.45
CA LEU A 124 4.73 -11.58 -23.90
C LEU A 124 3.71 -10.69 -23.17
N ASP A 125 4.14 -9.50 -22.74
CA ASP A 125 3.34 -8.50 -22.06
C ASP A 125 2.68 -7.48 -23.02
N LEU A 126 2.82 -7.66 -24.34
CA LEU A 126 2.29 -6.74 -25.36
C LEU A 126 0.84 -6.33 -25.11
N GLY A 127 -0.05 -7.31 -24.96
CA GLY A 127 -1.47 -7.04 -24.68
C GLY A 127 -1.70 -6.40 -23.31
N HIS A 128 -0.96 -6.82 -22.29
CA HIS A 128 -1.09 -6.28 -20.95
C HIS A 128 -0.68 -4.79 -20.89
N VAL A 129 0.45 -4.43 -21.50
CA VAL A 129 0.94 -3.05 -21.58
C VAL A 129 -0.06 -2.15 -22.33
N MET A 130 -0.63 -2.63 -23.44
CA MET A 130 -1.68 -1.91 -24.17
C MET A 130 -2.93 -1.69 -23.31
N ALA A 131 -3.36 -2.72 -22.58
CA ALA A 131 -4.49 -2.61 -21.66
C ALA A 131 -4.21 -1.65 -20.49
N MET A 132 -2.97 -1.57 -19.99
CA MET A 132 -2.59 -0.60 -18.96
C MET A 132 -2.62 0.85 -19.46
N PHE A 133 -2.08 1.13 -20.64
CA PHE A 133 -2.19 2.47 -21.25
C PHE A 133 -3.66 2.87 -21.50
N LEU A 134 -4.49 1.92 -21.94
CA LEU A 134 -5.92 2.15 -22.11
C LEU A 134 -6.62 2.39 -20.76
N LEU A 135 -6.29 1.64 -19.71
CA LEU A 135 -6.83 1.90 -18.37
C LEU A 135 -6.42 3.29 -17.88
N TRP A 136 -5.15 3.66 -18.04
CA TRP A 136 -4.63 4.96 -17.63
C TRP A 136 -5.30 6.12 -18.37
N SER A 137 -5.68 5.96 -19.65
CA SER A 137 -6.36 7.01 -20.41
C SER A 137 -7.64 7.49 -19.71
N LYS A 138 -8.38 6.57 -19.05
CA LYS A 138 -9.56 6.92 -18.25
C LYS A 138 -9.21 7.86 -17.10
N THR A 139 -8.14 7.54 -16.36
CA THR A 139 -7.67 8.37 -15.23
C THR A 139 -7.19 9.72 -15.73
N ALA A 140 -6.43 9.74 -16.82
CA ALA A 140 -5.91 10.96 -17.43
C ALA A 140 -7.03 11.92 -17.87
N THR A 141 -8.07 11.41 -18.55
CA THR A 141 -9.23 12.20 -19.03
C THR A 141 -10.09 12.74 -17.88
N GLY A 142 -10.15 12.07 -16.73
CA GLY A 142 -10.94 12.49 -15.58
C GLY A 142 -10.36 13.69 -14.79
N LEU A 143 -9.18 14.17 -15.16
CA LEU A 143 -8.39 15.14 -14.38
C LEU A 143 -8.03 16.43 -15.15
N THR A 144 -8.55 16.63 -16.37
CA THR A 144 -8.27 17.84 -17.18
C THR A 144 -9.48 18.76 -17.31
N VAL A 145 -9.23 20.07 -17.43
CA VAL A 145 -10.27 21.12 -17.52
C VAL A 145 -10.96 21.12 -18.89
N GLU A 146 -10.23 20.74 -19.95
CA GLU A 146 -10.76 20.67 -21.32
C GLU A 146 -11.45 19.34 -21.66
N GLY A 147 -11.28 18.30 -20.84
CA GLY A 147 -12.09 17.09 -20.96
C GLY A 147 -13.54 17.47 -20.69
N ARG A 148 -14.42 17.45 -21.71
CA ARG A 148 -15.86 17.68 -21.51
C ARG A 148 -16.51 16.51 -20.79
N ILE A 149 -16.07 16.16 -19.59
CA ILE A 149 -16.92 15.45 -18.66
C ILE A 149 -17.77 16.52 -17.99
N ARG A 150 -18.86 16.91 -18.65
CA ARG A 150 -20.01 17.51 -17.95
C ARG A 150 -20.69 16.41 -17.11
N HIS A 151 -20.00 15.77 -16.17
CA HIS A 151 -20.60 15.09 -15.03
C HIS A 151 -19.57 14.46 -14.10
N ASP A 152 -20.03 14.22 -12.88
CA ASP A 152 -19.31 13.68 -11.75
C ASP A 152 -18.49 12.42 -12.14
N PRO A 153 -17.18 12.34 -11.80
CA PRO A 153 -16.36 11.14 -12.02
C PRO A 153 -16.86 9.87 -11.29
N TYR A 154 -17.89 10.00 -10.45
CA TYR A 154 -18.60 8.92 -9.78
C TYR A 154 -19.94 8.54 -10.43
N ASP A 155 -20.39 9.24 -11.48
CA ASP A 155 -21.63 8.94 -12.19
C ASP A 155 -21.44 7.87 -13.28
N ASP A 156 -22.36 6.91 -13.36
CA ASP A 156 -22.25 5.70 -14.21
C ASP A 156 -22.97 5.86 -15.57
N ASP A 157 -23.41 7.07 -15.93
CA ASP A 157 -24.19 7.33 -17.14
C ASP A 157 -23.36 7.32 -18.46
N ASP A 158 -24.03 6.90 -19.54
CA ASP A 158 -23.59 6.54 -20.90
C ASP A 158 -22.94 7.67 -21.74
N ALA A 159 -22.07 8.51 -21.16
CA ALA A 159 -21.32 9.49 -21.93
C ALA A 159 -20.07 8.86 -22.60
N GLU A 160 -19.92 9.07 -23.91
CA GLU A 160 -18.66 8.78 -24.62
C GLU A 160 -17.51 9.54 -23.95
N LEU A 161 -16.41 8.85 -23.62
CA LEU A 161 -15.20 9.50 -23.14
C LEU A 161 -14.59 10.27 -24.31
N GLU A 162 -14.39 11.58 -24.15
CA GLU A 162 -13.55 12.38 -25.05
C GLU A 162 -12.10 11.89 -24.83
N ILE A 163 -11.70 10.89 -25.61
CA ILE A 163 -10.43 10.19 -25.45
C ILE A 163 -9.29 10.94 -26.14
N TYR A 164 -8.09 10.90 -25.53
CA TYR A 164 -6.88 11.40 -26.18
C TYR A 164 -6.68 10.74 -27.55
N GLU A 165 -6.15 11.50 -28.52
CA GLU A 165 -6.00 11.06 -29.92
C GLU A 165 -5.23 9.74 -30.08
N TRP A 166 -4.37 9.40 -29.12
CA TRP A 166 -3.57 8.18 -29.16
C TRP A 166 -4.33 6.90 -28.78
N VAL A 167 -5.51 7.00 -28.15
CA VAL A 167 -6.29 5.84 -27.68
C VAL A 167 -6.87 5.03 -28.85
N GLY A 168 -7.46 5.70 -29.84
CA GLY A 168 -8.03 5.04 -31.02
C GLY A 168 -6.99 4.21 -31.80
N PRO A 169 -5.81 4.78 -32.12
CA PRO A 169 -4.70 4.03 -32.69
C PRO A 169 -4.19 2.86 -31.85
N LEU A 170 -4.16 2.98 -30.52
CA LEU A 170 -3.76 1.90 -29.63
C LEU A 170 -4.71 0.70 -29.76
N LEU A 171 -6.02 0.95 -29.77
CA LEU A 171 -7.03 -0.08 -30.02
C LEU A 171 -6.87 -0.70 -31.42
N ALA A 172 -6.54 0.12 -32.43
CA ALA A 172 -6.30 -0.36 -33.79
C ALA A 172 -5.06 -1.27 -33.88
N TYR A 173 -4.01 -0.97 -33.11
CA TYR A 173 -2.85 -1.86 -32.97
C TYR A 173 -3.22 -3.19 -32.29
N ALA A 174 -4.10 -3.18 -31.27
CA ALA A 174 -4.52 -4.40 -30.59
C ALA A 174 -5.31 -5.32 -31.54
N ALA A 175 -6.25 -4.72 -32.28
CA ALA A 175 -7.02 -5.42 -33.31
C ALA A 175 -6.11 -5.99 -34.41
N LYS A 176 -5.14 -5.20 -34.89
CA LYS A 176 -4.16 -5.67 -35.88
C LYS A 176 -3.31 -6.84 -35.36
N ALA A 177 -3.01 -6.87 -34.07
CA ALA A 177 -2.21 -7.91 -33.43
C ALA A 177 -2.99 -9.20 -33.11
N ASP A 178 -4.31 -9.22 -33.31
CA ASP A 178 -5.23 -10.27 -32.81
C ASP A 178 -5.15 -10.45 -31.27
N ILE A 179 -5.11 -9.32 -30.55
CA ILE A 179 -5.04 -9.29 -29.10
C ILE A 179 -6.36 -8.76 -28.53
N ASP A 180 -7.04 -9.58 -27.75
CA ASP A 180 -8.19 -9.15 -26.96
C ASP A 180 -7.70 -8.49 -25.66
N LEU A 181 -7.94 -7.19 -25.52
CA LEU A 181 -7.54 -6.43 -24.34
C LEU A 181 -8.37 -6.78 -23.09
N ALA A 182 -9.59 -7.30 -23.24
CA ALA A 182 -10.43 -7.72 -22.12
C ALA A 182 -9.83 -8.94 -21.40
N GLU A 183 -9.12 -9.81 -22.13
CA GLU A 183 -8.50 -11.02 -21.57
C GLU A 183 -7.16 -10.77 -20.85
N GLN A 184 -6.66 -9.53 -20.85
CA GLN A 184 -5.32 -9.21 -20.33
C GLN A 184 -5.26 -9.05 -18.81
N ARG A 185 -6.36 -9.34 -18.09
CA ARG A 185 -6.45 -9.34 -16.62
C ARG A 185 -6.11 -8.00 -15.95
N VAL A 186 -6.33 -6.89 -16.66
CA VAL A 186 -6.22 -5.53 -16.11
C VAL A 186 -7.55 -5.16 -15.46
N SER A 187 -7.55 -4.97 -14.13
CA SER A 187 -8.77 -4.67 -13.38
C SER A 187 -9.41 -3.35 -13.85
N GLY A 188 -10.70 -3.40 -14.24
CA GLY A 188 -11.45 -2.23 -14.68
C GLY A 188 -11.40 -1.94 -16.19
N ILE A 189 -10.65 -2.74 -16.97
CA ILE A 189 -10.50 -2.55 -18.42
C ILE A 189 -11.83 -2.67 -19.19
N ASP A 190 -12.72 -3.57 -18.75
CA ASP A 190 -14.03 -3.79 -19.38
C ASP A 190 -14.89 -2.52 -19.42
N LYS A 191 -14.75 -1.66 -18.39
CA LYS A 191 -15.49 -0.39 -18.33
C LYS A 191 -14.95 0.61 -19.36
N VAL A 192 -13.65 0.60 -19.62
CA VAL A 192 -13.03 1.49 -20.61
C VAL A 192 -13.36 1.02 -22.02
N LEU A 193 -13.23 -0.28 -22.28
CA LEU A 193 -13.54 -0.87 -23.59
C LEU A 193 -14.99 -0.64 -24.03
N LYS A 194 -15.96 -0.66 -23.11
CA LYS A 194 -17.36 -0.34 -23.40
C LYS A 194 -17.58 1.12 -23.84
N ARG A 195 -16.69 2.02 -23.46
CA ARG A 195 -16.82 3.48 -23.65
C ARG A 195 -15.88 4.03 -24.73
N THR A 196 -15.17 3.17 -25.45
CA THR A 196 -14.19 3.58 -26.45
C THR A 196 -14.38 2.82 -27.74
N THR A 197 -14.41 3.53 -28.85
CA THR A 197 -14.54 2.93 -30.18
C THR A 197 -13.16 2.65 -30.78
N VAL A 198 -13.03 1.54 -31.50
CA VAL A 198 -11.81 1.22 -32.24
C VAL A 198 -11.64 2.22 -33.38
N GLY A 199 -10.59 3.04 -33.30
CA GLY A 199 -10.21 3.94 -34.39
C GLY A 199 -9.54 3.18 -35.56
N GLY A 200 -9.45 3.81 -36.73
CA GLY A 200 -8.73 3.23 -37.87
C GLY A 200 -7.21 3.45 -37.79
N LEU A 201 -6.42 2.40 -38.03
CA LEU A 201 -4.96 2.54 -38.15
C LEU A 201 -4.61 3.14 -39.53
N ARG A 202 -4.15 4.40 -39.56
CA ARG A 202 -3.77 5.06 -40.82
C ARG A 202 -2.44 4.54 -41.36
N GLY A 203 -2.43 4.00 -42.57
CA GLY A 203 -1.22 3.63 -43.32
C GLY A 203 -0.40 2.46 -42.75
N SER A 204 0.60 2.02 -43.53
CA SER A 204 1.54 0.96 -43.13
C SER A 204 2.55 1.44 -42.07
N ALA A 205 3.22 0.50 -41.42
CA ALA A 205 4.31 0.78 -40.49
C ALA A 205 5.47 1.46 -41.22
N LYS A 206 5.96 2.59 -40.70
CA LYS A 206 7.09 3.35 -41.27
C LYS A 206 7.85 4.08 -40.16
N ALA A 207 9.08 4.49 -40.44
CA ALA A 207 9.85 5.28 -39.49
C ALA A 207 9.11 6.56 -39.11
N ASP A 208 9.15 6.90 -37.81
CA ASP A 208 8.56 8.12 -37.22
C ASP A 208 7.08 8.37 -37.61
N LYS A 209 6.28 7.29 -37.71
CA LYS A 209 4.88 7.34 -38.12
C LYS A 209 4.00 8.27 -37.28
N TRP A 210 4.32 8.40 -36.00
CA TRP A 210 3.56 9.16 -35.01
C TRP A 210 4.21 10.51 -34.68
N ASP A 211 5.11 10.99 -35.55
CA ASP A 211 5.78 12.28 -35.43
C ASP A 211 6.49 12.51 -34.08
N TRP A 212 6.96 11.43 -33.45
CA TRP A 212 7.60 11.45 -32.14
C TRP A 212 8.73 12.48 -32.07
N THR A 213 9.55 12.57 -33.12
CA THR A 213 10.64 13.57 -33.18
C THR A 213 10.14 15.00 -33.04
N ALA A 214 9.03 15.33 -33.69
CA ALA A 214 8.45 16.66 -33.65
C ALA A 214 7.72 16.87 -32.32
N THR A 215 6.89 15.92 -31.89
CA THR A 215 6.11 15.98 -30.65
C THR A 215 7.01 16.11 -29.42
N PHE A 216 8.04 15.28 -29.29
CA PHE A 216 8.93 15.33 -28.12
C PHE A 216 9.79 16.59 -28.12
N ARG A 217 10.24 17.05 -29.29
CA ARG A 217 10.97 18.33 -29.40
C ARG A 217 10.09 19.53 -29.08
N ASP A 218 8.85 19.53 -29.55
CA ASP A 218 7.87 20.57 -29.23
C ASP A 218 7.64 20.64 -27.72
N TYR A 219 7.36 19.49 -27.08
CA TYR A 219 7.27 19.38 -25.63
C TYR A 219 8.50 19.92 -24.90
N GLN A 220 9.71 19.55 -25.34
CA GLN A 220 10.96 20.05 -24.74
C GLN A 220 11.18 21.56 -24.91
N ASN A 221 10.66 22.15 -25.98
CA ASN A 221 10.82 23.57 -26.30
C ASN A 221 9.77 24.45 -25.62
N ARG A 222 8.61 23.90 -25.27
CA ARG A 222 7.57 24.61 -24.53
C ARG A 222 8.12 24.99 -23.15
N ARG A 223 8.35 26.28 -22.94
CA ARG A 223 8.79 26.85 -21.66
C ARG A 223 7.61 27.03 -20.72
N ILE A 224 6.97 25.93 -20.34
CA ILE A 224 5.82 25.94 -19.42
C ILE A 224 6.35 25.96 -17.97
N GLY A 225 5.82 26.88 -17.15
CA GLY A 225 6.14 27.00 -15.72
C GLY A 225 7.42 27.77 -15.38
N ARG A 226 7.34 29.12 -15.31
CA ARG A 226 8.40 29.97 -14.73
C ARG A 226 8.37 29.87 -13.19
N GLN A 227 9.12 28.94 -12.62
CA GLN A 227 9.86 29.17 -11.36
C GLN A 227 11.22 28.46 -11.42
N VAL A 228 12.25 29.28 -11.67
CA VAL A 228 13.68 29.10 -11.36
C VAL A 228 14.23 27.67 -11.36
N VAL A 229 14.80 27.22 -12.48
CA VAL A 229 16.18 26.67 -12.49
C VAL A 229 16.87 27.06 -13.81
N LEU A 230 18.10 27.52 -13.68
CA LEU A 230 18.99 28.02 -14.73
C LEU A 230 19.17 27.04 -15.91
N SER A 231 18.92 27.55 -17.11
CA SER A 231 19.84 27.52 -18.27
C SER A 231 20.52 26.18 -18.63
N LEU A 232 20.18 25.71 -19.85
CA LEU A 232 20.84 24.69 -20.71
C LEU A 232 20.30 23.26 -20.63
N SER A 233 19.06 23.07 -21.08
CA SER A 233 18.52 21.74 -21.43
C SER A 233 19.29 21.15 -22.63
N ARG A 234 20.35 20.39 -22.35
CA ARG A 234 20.93 19.48 -23.34
C ARG A 234 20.01 18.27 -23.48
N PRO A 235 19.74 17.76 -24.71
CA PRO A 235 18.79 16.66 -24.93
C PRO A 235 19.07 15.38 -24.09
N ASN A 236 20.32 15.19 -23.66
CA ASN A 236 20.84 13.93 -23.10
C ASN A 236 21.26 14.00 -21.63
N VAL A 237 20.84 15.02 -20.87
CA VAL A 237 21.17 15.15 -19.45
C VAL A 237 19.97 14.71 -18.62
N LYS A 238 20.18 13.81 -17.66
CA LYS A 238 19.16 13.43 -16.68
C LYS A 238 18.82 14.67 -15.84
N LEU A 239 17.53 14.96 -15.71
CA LEU A 239 17.03 16.07 -14.92
C LEU A 239 17.05 15.69 -13.43
N HIS A 240 17.46 16.63 -12.59
CA HIS A 240 17.66 16.44 -11.14
C HIS A 240 17.19 17.65 -10.32
N ASN A 241 16.42 18.57 -10.91
CA ASN A 241 16.08 19.84 -10.28
C ASN A 241 15.27 19.64 -8.98
N TYR A 242 14.50 18.55 -8.92
CA TYR A 242 13.67 18.19 -7.76
C TYR A 242 14.29 17.09 -6.90
N ASN A 243 15.47 16.57 -7.26
CA ASN A 243 16.15 15.55 -6.48
C ASN A 243 16.81 16.19 -5.24
N LEU A 244 16.23 15.96 -4.06
CA LEU A 244 16.65 16.57 -2.81
C LEU A 244 18.07 16.14 -2.38
N LEU A 245 18.54 14.97 -2.83
CA LEU A 245 19.92 14.52 -2.57
C LEU A 245 20.96 15.42 -3.27
N THR A 246 20.57 16.09 -4.36
CA THR A 246 21.47 16.97 -5.11
C THR A 246 21.52 18.40 -4.59
N TRP A 247 20.66 18.73 -3.62
CA TRP A 247 20.63 20.07 -3.04
C TRP A 247 21.85 20.30 -2.15
N ILE A 248 22.25 21.57 -2.03
CA ILE A 248 23.24 21.95 -1.02
C ILE A 248 22.62 21.85 0.38
N ARG A 249 23.45 21.61 1.39
CA ARG A 249 23.01 21.36 2.77
C ARG A 249 22.20 22.52 3.33
N GLU A 250 22.64 23.75 3.06
CA GLU A 250 21.97 24.98 3.47
C GLU A 250 20.58 25.13 2.86
N ALA A 251 20.39 24.63 1.63
CA ALA A 251 19.10 24.64 0.98
C ALA A 251 18.17 23.61 1.63
N ARG A 252 18.63 22.39 1.90
CA ARG A 252 17.80 21.40 2.60
C ARG A 252 17.41 21.85 4.00
N ALA A 253 18.36 22.35 4.78
CA ALA A 253 18.12 22.86 6.12
C ALA A 253 17.05 23.96 6.14
N ARG A 254 17.09 24.91 5.20
CA ARG A 254 16.08 25.99 5.11
C ARG A 254 14.64 25.51 4.96
N TYR A 255 14.44 24.35 4.34
CA TYR A 255 13.12 23.78 4.09
C TYR A 255 12.78 22.63 5.05
N ALA A 256 13.68 22.27 5.96
CA ALA A 256 13.42 21.28 7.01
C ALA A 256 12.59 21.90 8.14
N PHE A 257 11.74 21.11 8.80
CA PHE A 257 10.86 21.63 9.87
C PHE A 257 11.60 22.11 11.11
N ASP A 258 12.84 21.66 11.30
CA ASP A 258 13.70 21.97 12.45
C ASP A 258 14.91 22.86 12.08
N ASP A 259 14.94 23.41 10.86
CA ASP A 259 16.04 24.20 10.30
C ASP A 259 17.41 23.45 10.24
N VAL A 260 17.41 22.11 10.31
CA VAL A 260 18.62 21.26 10.21
C VAL A 260 18.61 20.48 8.90
N ASP A 261 19.78 20.32 8.26
CA ASP A 261 19.89 19.44 7.08
C ASP A 261 19.50 18.01 7.48
N PRO A 262 18.44 17.40 6.93
CA PRO A 262 18.01 16.05 7.27
C PRO A 262 19.05 14.98 6.92
N LEU A 263 20.08 15.35 6.14
CA LEU A 263 21.21 14.48 5.78
C LEU A 263 22.54 14.93 6.43
N ALA A 264 22.49 15.70 7.52
CA ALA A 264 23.67 16.26 8.19
C ALA A 264 24.70 15.20 8.62
N GLU A 265 24.26 13.98 8.92
CA GLU A 265 25.12 12.89 9.39
C GLU A 265 25.85 12.13 8.27
N PHE A 266 25.46 12.30 7.01
CA PHE A 266 26.04 11.62 5.86
C PHE A 266 27.06 12.52 5.15
N SER A 267 28.17 11.98 4.65
CA SER A 267 29.11 12.70 3.79
C SER A 267 28.51 12.99 2.40
N ASP A 268 29.08 13.94 1.67
CA ASP A 268 28.62 14.25 0.31
C ASP A 268 28.82 13.06 -0.64
N GLU A 269 29.86 12.25 -0.43
CA GLU A 269 30.05 10.99 -1.16
C GLU A 269 28.98 9.97 -0.84
N GLN A 270 28.54 9.85 0.42
CA GLN A 270 27.46 8.94 0.83
C GLN A 270 26.11 9.37 0.23
N ILE A 271 25.84 10.68 0.23
CA ILE A 271 24.63 11.26 -0.39
C ILE A 271 24.65 11.04 -1.92
N ALA A 272 25.81 11.25 -2.57
CA ALA A 272 25.97 11.12 -4.03
C ALA A 272 26.00 9.67 -4.52
N ALA A 273 26.56 8.74 -3.74
CA ALA A 273 26.55 7.32 -4.05
C ALA A 273 25.13 6.74 -4.05
N GLY A 274 24.20 7.40 -3.33
CA GLY A 274 22.80 7.06 -3.33
C GLY A 274 22.59 5.60 -2.99
N ASP A 275 23.41 5.07 -2.08
CA ASP A 275 23.51 3.65 -1.75
C ASP A 275 22.11 3.16 -1.38
N GLY A 276 21.43 2.55 -2.37
CA GLY A 276 20.07 2.09 -2.21
C GLY A 276 19.93 1.21 -0.98
N ALA A 277 18.70 1.09 -0.46
CA ALA A 277 18.34 0.41 0.78
C ALA A 277 19.40 -0.61 1.23
N ARG A 278 20.29 -0.16 2.12
CA ARG A 278 21.19 -1.05 2.84
C ARG A 278 20.36 -1.80 3.85
N VAL A 279 20.87 -2.94 4.28
CA VAL A 279 20.29 -3.57 5.45
C VAL A 279 20.30 -2.58 6.61
N ASP A 280 19.19 -2.51 7.32
CA ASP A 280 18.97 -1.62 8.47
C ASP A 280 19.73 -2.08 9.74
N SER A 281 20.42 -3.21 9.64
CA SER A 281 21.09 -3.87 10.76
C SER A 281 22.46 -4.42 10.34
N GLU A 282 23.42 -4.41 11.25
CA GLU A 282 24.77 -4.90 10.98
C GLU A 282 24.80 -6.41 10.69
N VAL A 283 25.65 -6.82 9.75
CA VAL A 283 26.16 -8.19 9.67
C VAL A 283 26.69 -8.62 11.04
N PRO A 284 26.42 -9.84 11.52
CA PRO A 284 25.93 -11.01 10.78
C PRO A 284 24.41 -11.25 10.86
N ILE A 285 23.58 -10.23 11.09
CA ILE A 285 22.12 -10.41 11.19
C ILE A 285 21.52 -11.06 9.92
N TYR A 286 22.08 -10.75 8.76
CA TYR A 286 21.66 -11.27 7.45
C TYR A 286 22.49 -12.48 6.98
N GLU A 287 23.37 -13.00 7.83
CA GLU A 287 24.21 -14.17 7.56
C GLU A 287 23.60 -15.44 8.17
N LEU A 288 23.45 -16.49 7.35
CA LEU A 288 23.03 -17.82 7.78
C LEU A 288 24.01 -18.37 8.82
N SER A 289 23.45 -18.85 9.93
CA SER A 289 24.20 -19.38 11.08
C SER A 289 24.79 -20.78 10.83
N ILE A 290 25.05 -21.14 9.58
CA ILE A 290 25.58 -22.44 9.16
C ILE A 290 27.08 -22.31 9.03
N ARG A 291 27.83 -23.05 9.85
CA ARG A 291 29.30 -22.93 9.98
C ARG A 291 30.04 -23.03 8.66
N GLU A 292 29.58 -23.91 7.79
CA GLU A 292 30.19 -24.16 6.50
C GLU A 292 30.15 -22.93 5.59
N ILE A 293 29.15 -22.05 5.77
CA ILE A 293 28.90 -20.86 4.94
C ILE A 293 29.74 -19.69 5.41
N TRP A 294 29.64 -19.32 6.70
CA TRP A 294 30.29 -18.11 7.21
C TRP A 294 31.79 -18.27 7.46
N LYS A 295 32.29 -19.49 7.64
CA LYS A 295 33.73 -19.72 7.94
C LYS A 295 34.69 -19.22 6.84
N ASP A 296 34.21 -19.15 5.60
CA ASP A 296 34.98 -18.79 4.42
C ASP A 296 34.39 -17.55 3.69
N TRP A 297 33.49 -16.80 4.34
CA TRP A 297 32.89 -15.57 3.83
C TRP A 297 33.27 -14.36 4.70
N THR A 298 33.56 -13.23 4.07
CA THR A 298 33.84 -11.97 4.77
C THR A 298 33.08 -10.85 4.10
N TRP A 299 32.28 -10.13 4.88
CA TRP A 299 31.60 -8.94 4.44
C TRP A 299 32.58 -7.77 4.34
N SER A 300 32.47 -6.99 3.27
CA SER A 300 33.26 -5.79 3.00
C SER A 300 32.79 -4.58 3.79
N THR A 301 31.56 -4.61 4.32
CA THR A 301 30.96 -3.58 5.17
C THR A 301 30.02 -4.19 6.22
N ASN A 302 29.75 -3.45 7.29
CA ASN A 302 28.78 -3.84 8.32
C ASN A 302 27.34 -3.80 7.81
N TYR A 303 27.03 -2.93 6.84
CA TYR A 303 25.69 -2.73 6.29
C TYR A 303 25.68 -3.03 4.79
N PRO A 304 25.71 -4.32 4.41
CA PRO A 304 25.77 -4.75 3.02
C PRO A 304 24.57 -4.21 2.23
N ASN A 305 24.84 -3.83 0.98
CA ASN A 305 23.80 -3.51 0.03
C ASN A 305 23.27 -4.80 -0.64
N TYR A 306 22.26 -4.68 -1.50
CA TYR A 306 21.65 -5.83 -2.17
C TYR A 306 22.63 -6.66 -3.01
N GLN A 307 23.69 -6.06 -3.56
CA GLN A 307 24.68 -6.74 -4.42
C GLN A 307 25.56 -7.67 -3.58
N GLU A 308 25.97 -7.20 -2.41
CA GLU A 308 26.76 -7.98 -1.47
C GLU A 308 25.95 -9.10 -0.81
N LEU A 309 24.66 -8.86 -0.55
CA LEU A 309 23.72 -9.91 -0.14
C LEU A 309 23.56 -10.99 -1.22
N GLN A 310 23.43 -10.63 -2.50
CA GLN A 310 23.37 -11.60 -3.60
C GLN A 310 24.63 -12.44 -3.68
N ALA A 311 25.81 -11.81 -3.61
CA ALA A 311 27.08 -12.51 -3.61
C ALA A 311 27.22 -13.48 -2.41
N TYR A 312 26.72 -13.08 -1.25
CA TYR A 312 26.64 -13.94 -0.07
C TYR A 312 25.74 -15.17 -0.28
N PHE A 313 24.55 -14.98 -0.88
CA PHE A 313 23.65 -16.09 -1.15
C PHE A 313 24.18 -17.04 -2.24
N ASP A 314 24.89 -16.54 -3.25
CA ASP A 314 25.58 -17.36 -4.24
C ASP A 314 26.70 -18.20 -3.60
N HIS A 315 27.44 -17.61 -2.65
CA HIS A 315 28.42 -18.34 -1.85
C HIS A 315 27.76 -19.43 -1.00
N ALA A 316 26.65 -19.12 -0.34
CA ALA A 316 25.87 -20.08 0.44
C ALA A 316 25.39 -21.27 -0.43
N ASP A 317 24.87 -21.00 -1.63
CA ASP A 317 24.42 -22.02 -2.59
C ASP A 317 25.56 -22.97 -3.01
N LYS A 318 26.73 -22.39 -3.32
CA LYS A 318 27.94 -23.13 -3.69
C LYS A 318 28.46 -24.01 -2.54
N VAL A 319 28.47 -23.50 -1.31
CA VAL A 319 28.93 -24.22 -0.13
C VAL A 319 27.99 -25.38 0.23
N LEU A 320 26.68 -25.14 0.15
CA LEU A 320 25.65 -26.11 0.51
C LEU A 320 25.40 -27.17 -0.59
N LYS A 321 25.97 -26.99 -1.79
CA LYS A 321 25.77 -27.87 -2.96
C LYS A 321 24.28 -28.08 -3.28
N THR A 322 23.50 -27.03 -3.12
CA THR A 322 22.08 -27.03 -3.43
C THR A 322 21.91 -27.25 -4.92
N VAL A 323 21.11 -28.26 -5.28
CA VAL A 323 20.77 -28.52 -6.69
C VAL A 323 19.93 -27.34 -7.17
N PRO A 324 20.23 -26.71 -8.32
CA PRO A 324 19.41 -25.61 -8.82
C PRO A 324 17.97 -26.11 -8.96
N LEU A 325 17.02 -25.34 -8.42
CA LEU A 325 15.61 -25.56 -8.65
C LEU A 325 15.37 -25.57 -10.16
N LYS A 326 15.20 -26.77 -10.75
CA LYS A 326 14.56 -26.88 -12.05
C LYS A 326 13.22 -26.18 -11.91
N GLN A 327 12.96 -25.17 -12.74
CA GLN A 327 11.62 -24.65 -12.95
C GLN A 327 10.73 -25.84 -13.33
N SER A 328 9.98 -26.38 -12.36
CA SER A 328 9.03 -27.44 -12.64
C SER A 328 7.73 -26.79 -13.09
N SER A 329 7.56 -26.74 -14.40
CA SER A 329 6.27 -26.75 -15.07
C SER A 329 5.56 -28.07 -14.79
N GLN A 330 5.00 -28.27 -13.60
CA GLN A 330 4.05 -29.36 -13.35
C GLN A 330 2.97 -28.95 -12.34
N GLU A 331 1.73 -29.12 -12.78
CA GLU A 331 0.49 -28.95 -12.03
C GLU A 331 0.56 -29.60 -10.64
N PRO A 332 -0.07 -29.02 -9.60
CA PRO A 332 -0.05 -29.62 -8.27
C PRO A 332 -0.91 -30.90 -8.25
N ASN A 333 -0.23 -32.05 -8.26
CA ASN A 333 -0.80 -33.36 -7.98
C ASN A 333 -1.40 -33.42 -6.57
N LEU A 334 -2.71 -33.15 -6.49
CA LEU A 334 -3.58 -33.20 -5.31
C LEU A 334 -3.76 -34.59 -4.67
N THR A 335 -3.05 -35.63 -5.13
CA THR A 335 -3.46 -37.02 -4.84
C THR A 335 -2.56 -37.78 -3.85
N ARG A 336 -1.39 -37.25 -3.44
CA ARG A 336 -0.45 -38.00 -2.57
C ARG A 336 -0.41 -37.59 -1.09
N MET A 337 -1.18 -36.58 -0.67
CA MET A 337 -1.25 -36.11 0.74
C MET A 337 -2.45 -36.67 1.54
N LYS A 338 -2.97 -37.85 1.18
CA LYS A 338 -4.00 -38.54 1.98
C LYS A 338 -3.46 -39.60 2.95
N ALA A 339 -2.15 -39.84 3.01
CA ALA A 339 -1.66 -41.05 3.67
C ALA A 339 -1.36 -40.94 5.18
N ASN A 340 -0.88 -39.82 5.72
CA ASN A 340 -0.47 -39.78 7.14
C ASN A 340 -1.04 -38.55 7.85
N GLY A 341 -2.18 -38.75 8.52
CA GLY A 341 -3.05 -37.71 9.09
C GLY A 341 -2.54 -36.99 10.33
N THR A 342 -1.35 -36.39 10.33
CA THR A 342 -0.97 -35.42 11.37
C THR A 342 0.05 -34.39 10.87
N LEU A 343 -0.41 -33.21 10.41
CA LEU A 343 0.42 -32.00 10.35
C LEU A 343 -0.45 -30.74 10.12
N ARG A 344 -0.88 -30.11 11.22
CA ARG A 344 -1.39 -28.72 11.23
C ARG A 344 -0.23 -27.78 11.65
N ARG A 345 0.19 -26.93 10.70
CA ARG A 345 0.83 -25.58 10.77
C ARG A 345 1.51 -25.14 12.10
N PRO A 346 2.85 -24.91 12.16
CA PRO A 346 3.55 -24.53 13.40
C PRO A 346 3.47 -23.03 13.79
N MET A 347 3.43 -22.06 12.86
CA MET A 347 3.55 -20.62 13.22
C MET A 347 2.27 -19.96 13.76
N VAL A 348 1.11 -20.63 13.72
CA VAL A 348 -0.17 -20.09 14.23
C VAL A 348 -0.43 -20.55 15.68
N ALA A 349 0.35 -21.49 16.22
CA ALA A 349 0.05 -22.15 17.49
C ALA A 349 0.37 -21.31 18.75
N TYR A 350 1.30 -20.34 18.69
CA TYR A 350 1.80 -19.67 19.90
C TYR A 350 0.77 -18.76 20.60
N LEU A 351 -0.29 -18.32 19.91
CA LEU A 351 -1.40 -17.58 20.53
C LEU A 351 -2.49 -18.49 21.11
N TYR A 352 -2.35 -19.81 20.99
CA TYR A 352 -3.36 -20.81 21.37
C TYR A 352 -2.82 -21.88 22.33
N ASP A 353 -1.49 -21.95 22.53
CA ASP A 353 -0.84 -22.90 23.43
C ASP A 353 0.19 -22.19 24.32
N HIS A 354 0.08 -22.40 25.63
CA HIS A 354 0.95 -21.75 26.62
C HIS A 354 2.43 -22.12 26.47
N LYS A 355 2.76 -23.37 26.07
CA LYS A 355 4.15 -23.80 25.94
C LYS A 355 4.80 -23.18 24.71
N ALA A 356 4.09 -23.17 23.59
CA ALA A 356 4.52 -22.47 22.38
C ALA A 356 4.65 -20.97 22.62
N ASN A 357 3.72 -20.36 23.38
CA ASN A 357 3.79 -18.96 23.77
C ASN A 357 5.03 -18.65 24.61
N ARG A 358 5.30 -19.49 25.63
CA ARG A 358 6.47 -19.37 26.50
C ARG A 358 7.77 -19.44 25.70
N ALA A 359 7.87 -20.38 24.76
CA ALA A 359 9.06 -20.47 23.90
C ALA A 359 9.29 -19.22 23.05
N ALA A 360 8.21 -18.61 22.53
CA ALA A 360 8.29 -17.34 21.81
C ALA A 360 8.72 -16.18 22.72
N TYR A 361 8.19 -16.13 23.95
CA TYR A 361 8.58 -15.14 24.95
C TYR A 361 10.04 -15.27 25.37
N ASP A 362 10.49 -16.49 25.69
CA ASP A 362 11.87 -16.75 26.12
C ASP A 362 12.88 -16.31 25.05
N PHE A 363 12.55 -16.54 23.78
CA PHE A 363 13.35 -16.04 22.67
C PHE A 363 13.41 -14.51 22.64
N TRP A 364 12.25 -13.85 22.76
CA TRP A 364 12.17 -12.38 22.83
C TRP A 364 12.98 -11.84 24.02
N ALA A 365 12.77 -12.37 25.23
CA ALA A 365 13.41 -11.92 26.45
C ALA A 365 14.93 -12.08 26.34
N LYS A 366 15.41 -13.24 25.86
CA LYS A 366 16.84 -13.47 25.60
C LYS A 366 17.45 -12.41 24.67
N LYS A 367 16.73 -12.02 23.62
CA LYS A 367 17.19 -11.00 22.66
C LYS A 367 17.20 -9.60 23.27
N GLN A 368 16.17 -9.22 24.03
CA GLN A 368 16.11 -7.90 24.64
C GLN A 368 17.07 -7.75 25.82
N CYS A 369 17.20 -8.79 26.66
CA CYS A 369 18.14 -8.79 27.78
C CYS A 369 19.59 -8.57 27.37
N ALA A 370 19.98 -8.99 26.15
CA ALA A 370 21.33 -8.78 25.64
C ALA A 370 21.65 -7.31 25.30
N ARG A 371 20.61 -6.48 25.12
CA ARG A 371 20.73 -5.07 24.71
C ARG A 371 20.77 -4.10 25.90
N ILE A 372 20.46 -4.57 27.11
CA ILE A 372 20.33 -3.75 28.31
C ILE A 372 21.48 -4.07 29.27
N THR A 373 22.35 -3.10 29.52
CA THR A 373 23.59 -3.31 30.30
C THR A 373 23.34 -3.30 31.81
N ASP A 374 22.44 -2.45 32.29
CA ASP A 374 22.05 -2.36 33.69
C ASP A 374 21.11 -3.52 34.08
N PRO A 375 21.50 -4.40 35.02
CA PRO A 375 20.66 -5.52 35.45
C PRO A 375 19.30 -5.10 36.01
N ARG A 376 19.21 -3.99 36.74
CA ARG A 376 17.95 -3.51 37.32
C ARG A 376 16.99 -3.08 36.22
N LYS A 377 17.45 -2.28 35.27
CA LYS A 377 16.63 -1.83 34.14
C LYS A 377 16.21 -3.02 33.27
N ARG A 378 17.11 -3.98 33.08
CA ARG A 378 16.83 -5.21 32.32
C ARG A 378 15.69 -6.01 32.93
N ASP A 379 15.72 -6.23 34.25
CA ASP A 379 14.70 -7.03 34.93
C ASP A 379 13.32 -6.36 34.89
N LEU A 380 13.26 -5.02 34.78
CA LEU A 380 12.01 -4.27 34.58
C LEU A 380 11.51 -4.28 33.13
N LEU A 381 12.41 -4.06 32.16
CA LEU A 381 12.07 -3.89 30.75
C LEU A 381 11.87 -5.22 30.00
N ALA A 382 12.57 -6.27 30.43
CA ALA A 382 12.54 -7.60 29.83
C ALA A 382 12.62 -8.70 30.92
N PRO A 383 11.62 -8.77 31.83
CA PRO A 383 11.61 -9.77 32.89
C PRO A 383 11.66 -11.20 32.31
N LEU A 384 12.30 -12.13 33.01
CA LEU A 384 12.36 -13.53 32.57
C LEU A 384 11.01 -14.24 32.71
N GLU A 385 10.18 -13.80 33.66
CA GLU A 385 8.81 -14.26 33.76
C GLU A 385 7.87 -13.28 33.05
N PRO A 386 7.04 -13.78 32.11
CA PRO A 386 6.22 -12.91 31.28
C PRO A 386 5.14 -12.19 32.10
N PRO A 387 5.01 -10.86 31.99
CA PRO A 387 3.92 -10.12 32.64
C PRO A 387 2.55 -10.46 32.01
N HIS A 388 2.57 -11.01 30.79
CA HIS A 388 1.43 -11.58 30.10
C HIS A 388 1.93 -12.48 28.95
N PRO A 389 1.11 -13.40 28.42
CA PRO A 389 1.50 -14.18 27.25
C PRO A 389 1.93 -13.29 26.08
N PHE A 390 2.96 -13.69 25.35
CA PHE A 390 3.51 -12.92 24.24
C PHE A 390 2.47 -12.76 23.12
N GLY A 391 2.37 -11.55 22.55
CA GLY A 391 1.44 -11.24 21.45
C GLY A 391 -0.04 -11.08 21.82
N VAL A 392 -0.43 -11.24 23.10
CA VAL A 392 -1.83 -10.99 23.54
C VAL A 392 -2.17 -9.49 23.66
N LYS A 393 -1.20 -8.63 23.43
CA LYS A 393 -1.30 -7.19 23.18
C LYS A 393 -0.56 -6.89 21.87
N ARG A 394 -0.91 -5.82 21.17
CA ARG A 394 -0.18 -5.38 19.98
C ARG A 394 1.26 -5.02 20.39
N PRO A 395 2.30 -5.73 19.91
CA PRO A 395 3.68 -5.35 20.20
C PRO A 395 3.98 -3.98 19.60
N CYS A 396 4.76 -3.17 20.30
CA CYS A 396 5.37 -2.00 19.69
C CYS A 396 6.52 -2.45 18.78
N LEU A 397 6.70 -1.78 17.65
CA LEU A 397 7.92 -1.88 16.87
C LEU A 397 8.86 -0.79 17.37
N GLU A 398 10.09 -1.17 17.68
CA GLU A 398 11.11 -0.25 18.18
C GLU A 398 12.39 -0.41 17.40
N GLN A 399 13.19 0.66 17.32
CA GLN A 399 14.49 0.66 16.66
C GLN A 399 15.61 0.51 17.69
N ASN A 400 15.62 1.41 18.69
CA ASN A 400 16.68 1.49 19.69
C ASN A 400 16.13 1.82 21.10
N TYR A 401 14.90 1.40 21.41
CA TYR A 401 14.22 1.75 22.66
C TYR A 401 14.99 1.23 23.88
N TYR A 402 15.46 -0.02 23.82
CA TYR A 402 16.20 -0.64 24.92
C TYR A 402 17.58 -0.01 25.11
N GLU A 403 18.26 0.39 24.03
CA GLU A 403 19.56 1.08 24.09
C GLU A 403 19.46 2.45 24.75
N GLN A 404 18.30 3.13 24.68
CA GLN A 404 18.14 4.41 25.36
C GLN A 404 18.40 4.28 26.86
N PHE A 405 18.02 3.17 27.48
CA PHE A 405 18.19 2.93 28.92
C PHE A 405 19.64 2.65 29.34
N ASN A 406 20.55 2.45 28.38
CA ASN A 406 21.99 2.36 28.66
C ASN A 406 22.64 3.74 28.81
N ARG A 407 21.95 4.81 28.41
CA ARG A 407 22.43 6.17 28.61
C ARG A 407 22.38 6.54 30.09
N PRO A 408 23.38 7.26 30.63
CA PRO A 408 23.45 7.59 32.05
C PRO A 408 22.31 8.53 32.51
N ASN A 409 21.68 9.27 31.58
CA ASN A 409 20.64 10.24 31.86
C ASN A 409 19.21 9.73 31.59
N VAL A 410 19.04 8.44 31.26
CA VAL A 410 17.73 7.84 30.98
C VAL A 410 17.46 6.76 32.02
N ASP A 411 16.29 6.81 32.64
CA ASP A 411 15.90 5.84 33.66
C ASP A 411 14.50 5.26 33.43
N VAL A 412 14.25 4.10 34.04
CA VAL A 412 12.95 3.42 34.10
C VAL A 412 12.53 3.28 35.56
N VAL A 413 11.30 3.73 35.83
CA VAL A 413 10.66 3.69 37.15
C VAL A 413 9.39 2.86 37.05
N ASP A 414 9.27 1.84 37.88
CA ASP A 414 8.03 1.08 38.04
C ASP A 414 7.11 1.83 39.01
N ILE A 415 5.94 2.23 38.54
CA ILE A 415 4.94 2.99 39.30
C ILE A 415 3.76 2.12 39.76
N SER A 416 3.86 0.79 39.63
CA SER A 416 2.80 -0.17 39.97
C SER A 416 2.63 -0.36 41.48
N GLU A 417 3.73 -0.31 42.22
CA GLU A 417 3.72 -0.08 43.67
C GLU A 417 3.59 1.43 43.86
N LYS A 418 2.44 1.87 44.40
CA LYS A 418 2.12 3.29 44.51
C LYS A 418 3.29 4.07 45.10
N THR A 419 3.67 5.19 44.47
CA THR A 419 4.49 6.24 45.07
C THR A 419 3.74 6.96 46.21
N THR A 420 3.11 6.22 47.13
CA THR A 420 2.43 6.81 48.30
C THR A 420 3.41 7.26 49.38
N ASP A 421 4.69 6.90 49.25
CA ASP A 421 5.65 6.95 50.35
C ASP A 421 6.91 7.80 50.03
N GLY A 422 6.77 8.86 49.21
CA GLY A 422 7.64 10.04 49.33
C GLY A 422 8.79 10.23 48.32
N GLU A 423 8.90 9.42 47.26
CA GLU A 423 9.82 9.75 46.16
C GLU A 423 9.20 10.78 45.21
N HIS A 424 9.87 11.92 45.07
CA HIS A 424 9.49 13.00 44.17
C HIS A 424 10.46 13.04 42.98
N TYR A 425 9.90 13.05 41.77
CA TYR A 425 10.63 13.23 40.54
C TYR A 425 10.28 14.61 39.96
N GLU A 426 11.28 15.47 39.78
CA GLU A 426 11.10 16.78 39.17
C GLU A 426 11.19 16.66 37.65
N PHE A 427 10.26 17.31 36.95
CA PHE A 427 10.19 17.31 35.49
C PHE A 427 9.87 18.72 34.98
N ASP A 428 10.61 19.17 33.97
CA ASP A 428 10.26 20.39 33.21
C ASP A 428 9.16 20.10 32.19
N VAL A 429 9.16 18.89 31.61
CA VAL A 429 8.21 18.45 30.57
C VAL A 429 7.69 17.06 30.90
N MET A 430 6.38 16.86 30.77
CA MET A 430 5.71 15.58 31.02
C MET A 430 4.87 15.16 29.81
N ALA A 431 5.14 13.95 29.29
CA ALA A 431 4.35 13.33 28.23
C ALA A 431 3.44 12.22 28.80
N ILE A 432 2.13 12.39 28.71
CA ILE A 432 1.14 11.43 29.23
C ILE A 432 0.77 10.42 28.12
N ALA A 433 1.47 9.28 28.09
CA ALA A 433 1.28 8.22 27.09
C ALA A 433 0.48 7.01 27.63
N THR A 434 -0.60 7.24 28.38
CA THR A 434 -1.36 6.20 29.10
C THR A 434 -2.39 5.43 28.25
N GLY A 435 -2.46 5.72 26.94
CA GLY A 435 -3.35 5.07 25.98
C GLY A 435 -4.74 5.71 25.89
N PHE A 436 -5.71 4.96 25.37
CA PHE A 436 -7.07 5.47 25.07
C PHE A 436 -8.17 4.47 25.46
N ASP A 437 -9.43 4.93 25.40
CA ASP A 437 -10.62 4.08 25.27
C ASP A 437 -10.82 3.67 23.80
N ILE A 438 -9.95 2.77 23.33
CA ILE A 438 -9.57 2.67 21.90
C ILE A 438 -10.71 2.25 20.96
N THR A 439 -11.60 1.33 21.34
CA THR A 439 -12.62 0.80 20.41
C THR A 439 -14.02 1.32 20.69
N THR A 440 -14.40 1.48 21.96
CA THR A 440 -15.74 1.97 22.34
C THR A 440 -15.83 3.49 22.50
N GLY A 441 -14.72 4.16 22.80
CA GLY A 441 -14.72 5.58 23.19
C GLY A 441 -15.25 6.50 22.09
N GLY A 442 -14.81 6.32 20.85
CA GLY A 442 -15.25 7.17 19.73
C GLY A 442 -16.77 7.16 19.53
N MET A 443 -17.40 5.99 19.47
CA MET A 443 -18.84 5.86 19.26
C MET A 443 -19.66 6.30 20.49
N THR A 444 -19.17 6.03 21.70
CA THR A 444 -19.92 6.36 22.94
C THR A 444 -19.82 7.84 23.34
N ASN A 445 -18.93 8.63 22.74
CA ASN A 445 -18.71 10.05 23.07
C ASN A 445 -19.35 11.05 22.09
N MET A 446 -20.06 10.57 21.06
CA MET A 446 -20.72 11.43 20.04
C MET A 446 -22.23 11.63 20.28
N GLY A 447 -22.77 11.14 21.39
CA GLY A 447 -24.19 11.37 21.75
C GLY A 447 -25.21 10.57 20.94
N LEU A 448 -24.82 9.42 20.36
CA LEU A 448 -25.71 8.55 19.59
C LEU A 448 -26.88 8.03 20.44
N LYS A 449 -28.09 8.08 19.88
CA LYS A 449 -29.32 7.56 20.48
C LYS A 449 -29.95 6.49 19.61
N SER A 450 -30.42 5.40 20.24
CA SER A 450 -31.20 4.40 19.54
C SER A 450 -32.62 4.91 19.26
N VAL A 451 -33.39 4.18 18.44
CA VAL A 451 -34.82 4.47 18.21
C VAL A 451 -35.68 4.37 19.47
N LYS A 452 -35.16 3.78 20.56
CA LYS A 452 -35.82 3.75 21.88
C LYS A 452 -35.50 4.98 22.74
N GLY A 453 -34.66 5.89 22.23
CA GLY A 453 -34.25 7.13 22.92
C GLY A 453 -33.11 6.97 23.94
N THR A 454 -32.53 5.77 24.08
CA THR A 454 -31.41 5.48 24.97
C THR A 454 -30.07 5.84 24.32
N TYR A 455 -29.10 6.32 25.10
CA TYR A 455 -27.77 6.65 24.60
C TYR A 455 -26.91 5.39 24.44
N LEU A 456 -26.09 5.34 23.38
CA LEU A 456 -25.19 4.21 23.12
C LEU A 456 -24.21 3.99 24.29
N LYS A 457 -23.75 5.08 24.92
CA LYS A 457 -22.90 5.05 26.11
C LYS A 457 -23.54 4.30 27.28
N ASP A 458 -24.85 4.43 27.45
CA ASP A 458 -25.59 3.77 28.51
C ASP A 458 -25.84 2.29 28.16
N GLU A 459 -26.19 2.02 26.89
CA GLU A 459 -26.40 0.65 26.39
C GLU A 459 -25.10 -0.19 26.47
N TRP A 460 -23.95 0.40 26.16
CA TRP A 460 -22.65 -0.28 26.16
C TRP A 460 -21.88 -0.19 27.49
N LYS A 461 -22.51 0.32 28.56
CA LYS A 461 -21.86 0.44 29.87
C LYS A 461 -21.35 -0.91 30.41
N ARG A 462 -22.06 -2.01 30.12
CA ARG A 462 -21.70 -3.36 30.58
C ARG A 462 -20.93 -4.18 29.55
N ALA A 463 -21.23 -4.01 28.27
CA ALA A 463 -20.60 -4.72 27.17
C ALA A 463 -21.02 -4.07 25.84
N ALA A 464 -20.11 -4.03 24.87
CA ALA A 464 -20.43 -3.64 23.51
C ALA A 464 -21.20 -4.76 22.80
N TYR A 465 -22.25 -4.38 22.06
CA TYR A 465 -22.99 -5.27 21.17
C TYR A 465 -23.09 -4.65 19.78
N THR A 466 -22.70 -5.42 18.77
CA THR A 466 -22.78 -5.05 17.37
C THR A 466 -23.20 -6.27 16.57
N TYR A 467 -23.65 -6.06 15.35
CA TYR A 467 -23.77 -7.13 14.36
C TYR A 467 -22.75 -6.91 13.25
N LEU A 468 -22.05 -7.98 12.87
CA LEU A 468 -20.97 -8.01 11.87
C LEU A 468 -19.78 -7.08 12.14
N GLY A 469 -19.74 -6.42 13.31
CA GLY A 469 -18.72 -5.42 13.60
C GLY A 469 -18.84 -4.15 12.74
N THR A 470 -20.00 -3.90 12.13
CA THR A 470 -20.28 -2.72 11.29
C THR A 470 -21.63 -2.07 11.55
N THR A 471 -22.52 -2.69 12.33
CA THR A 471 -23.87 -2.17 12.63
C THR A 471 -24.25 -2.39 14.10
N VAL A 472 -25.23 -1.64 14.61
CA VAL A 472 -25.73 -1.75 15.99
C VAL A 472 -27.26 -1.87 15.97
N SER A 473 -27.80 -2.84 16.72
CA SER A 473 -29.25 -3.03 16.86
C SER A 473 -29.91 -1.81 17.48
N GLY A 474 -30.98 -1.30 16.88
CA GLY A 474 -31.69 -0.10 17.33
C GLY A 474 -31.13 1.20 16.76
N TYR A 475 -30.16 1.13 15.85
CA TYR A 475 -29.56 2.27 15.14
C TYR A 475 -29.69 2.08 13.62
N PRO A 476 -30.91 2.26 13.06
CA PRO A 476 -31.16 1.99 11.65
C PRO A 476 -30.28 2.82 10.72
N ASN A 477 -29.81 2.21 9.63
CA ASN A 477 -28.90 2.81 8.64
C ASN A 477 -27.61 3.40 9.22
N MET A 478 -27.25 3.10 10.47
CA MET A 478 -25.97 3.46 11.05
C MET A 478 -24.94 2.38 10.75
N PHE A 479 -23.88 2.77 10.04
CA PHE A 479 -22.72 1.93 9.79
C PHE A 479 -21.48 2.50 10.47
N HIS A 480 -20.61 1.64 10.98
CA HIS A 480 -19.31 2.03 11.51
C HIS A 480 -18.16 1.22 10.88
N LEU A 481 -17.02 1.87 10.72
CA LEU A 481 -15.78 1.30 10.20
C LEU A 481 -14.74 1.25 11.32
N TYR A 482 -13.87 0.25 11.29
CA TYR A 482 -12.72 0.12 12.19
C TYR A 482 -13.11 0.28 13.69
N GLY A 483 -14.29 -0.23 14.06
CA GLY A 483 -14.87 -0.13 15.40
C GLY A 483 -14.97 -1.47 16.12
N PRO A 484 -15.81 -1.56 17.17
CA PRO A 484 -15.98 -2.78 17.95
C PRO A 484 -16.48 -3.96 17.12
N HIS A 485 -15.92 -5.13 17.42
CA HIS A 485 -16.16 -6.44 16.81
C HIS A 485 -15.87 -6.58 15.31
N GLY A 486 -15.15 -5.62 14.71
CA GLY A 486 -14.40 -5.85 13.47
C GLY A 486 -12.98 -6.37 13.77
N PRO A 487 -12.17 -6.75 12.76
CA PRO A 487 -10.78 -7.18 12.99
C PRO A 487 -9.92 -6.09 13.65
N THR A 488 -10.16 -4.83 13.26
CA THR A 488 -9.71 -3.61 13.94
C THR A 488 -8.27 -3.70 14.47
N LEU A 489 -8.05 -3.83 15.78
CA LEU A 489 -6.72 -3.74 16.39
C LEU A 489 -5.84 -4.98 16.12
N LEU A 490 -6.44 -6.09 15.69
CA LEU A 490 -5.78 -7.34 15.28
C LEU A 490 -5.49 -7.37 13.77
N SER A 491 -5.46 -6.21 13.11
CA SER A 491 -5.29 -6.12 11.66
C SER A 491 -4.43 -4.92 11.23
N ASN A 492 -4.07 -4.90 9.95
CA ASN A 492 -3.68 -3.67 9.26
C ASN A 492 -4.92 -2.79 9.03
N GLY A 493 -4.84 -1.52 9.44
CA GLY A 493 -5.96 -0.58 9.43
C GLY A 493 -6.62 -0.43 8.05
N PRO A 494 -5.86 0.04 7.03
CA PRO A 494 -6.38 0.21 5.67
C PRO A 494 -7.05 -1.04 5.11
N THR A 495 -6.47 -2.23 5.33
CA THR A 495 -7.05 -3.50 4.84
C THR A 495 -8.43 -3.78 5.44
N SER A 496 -8.62 -3.56 6.75
CA SER A 496 -9.92 -3.71 7.40
C SER A 496 -10.93 -2.67 6.92
N VAL A 497 -10.48 -1.41 6.78
CA VAL A 497 -11.30 -0.30 6.29
C VAL A 497 -11.83 -0.60 4.89
N GLU A 498 -11.00 -1.09 3.97
CA GLU A 498 -11.46 -1.42 2.62
C GLU A 498 -12.47 -2.58 2.58
N VAL A 499 -12.26 -3.63 3.38
CA VAL A 499 -13.17 -4.78 3.46
C VAL A 499 -14.55 -4.34 3.95
N GLN A 500 -14.59 -3.57 5.03
CA GLN A 500 -15.82 -3.03 5.61
C GLN A 500 -16.44 -1.96 4.70
N GLY A 501 -15.64 -1.06 4.13
CA GLY A 501 -16.09 0.01 3.24
C GLY A 501 -16.78 -0.53 1.99
N ARG A 502 -16.20 -1.54 1.34
CA ARG A 502 -16.87 -2.22 0.21
C ARG A 502 -18.16 -2.90 0.63
N TRP A 503 -18.21 -3.53 1.81
CA TRP A 503 -19.44 -4.14 2.30
C TRP A 503 -20.53 -3.09 2.59
N ILE A 504 -20.19 -1.97 3.23
CA ILE A 504 -21.12 -0.87 3.53
C ILE A 504 -21.64 -0.24 2.24
N ARG A 505 -20.75 0.04 1.27
CA ARG A 505 -21.14 0.52 -0.06
C ARG A 505 -22.15 -0.42 -0.71
N ASP A 506 -21.86 -1.72 -0.72
CA ASP A 506 -22.77 -2.71 -1.33
C ASP A 506 -24.09 -2.85 -0.55
N ALA A 507 -24.07 -2.66 0.78
CA ALA A 507 -25.28 -2.59 1.58
C ALA A 507 -26.13 -1.37 1.20
N ILE A 508 -25.54 -0.18 1.13
CA ILE A 508 -26.25 1.06 0.71
C ILE A 508 -26.83 0.90 -0.70
N ASN A 509 -26.06 0.35 -1.64
CA ASN A 509 -26.55 0.07 -2.99
C ASN A 509 -27.74 -0.89 -2.98
N ASN A 510 -27.70 -1.96 -2.18
CA ASN A 510 -28.81 -2.90 -2.06
C ASN A 510 -30.04 -2.26 -1.39
N ILE A 511 -29.86 -1.35 -0.42
CA ILE A 511 -30.96 -0.59 0.22
C ILE A 511 -31.69 0.22 -0.86
N THR A 512 -30.95 0.94 -1.70
CA THR A 512 -31.49 1.73 -2.80
C THR A 512 -32.16 0.85 -3.86
N GLN A 513 -31.48 -0.21 -4.32
CA GLN A 513 -32.00 -1.09 -5.39
C GLN A 513 -33.25 -1.87 -4.98
N GLN A 514 -33.40 -2.18 -3.69
CA GLN A 514 -34.55 -2.93 -3.18
C GLN A 514 -35.66 -2.01 -2.62
N ASP A 515 -35.54 -0.68 -2.81
CA ASP A 515 -36.49 0.34 -2.33
C ASP A 515 -36.77 0.24 -0.82
N LEU A 516 -35.70 0.13 -0.04
CA LEU A 516 -35.76 -0.01 1.42
C LEU A 516 -35.63 1.37 2.08
N LYS A 517 -36.50 1.65 3.04
CA LYS A 517 -36.43 2.84 3.89
C LYS A 517 -35.26 2.76 4.86
N TYR A 518 -35.13 1.61 5.53
CA TYR A 518 -33.98 1.33 6.38
C TYR A 518 -33.80 -0.17 6.66
N ILE A 519 -32.58 -0.51 7.07
CA ILE A 519 -32.26 -1.77 7.74
C ILE A 519 -31.85 -1.50 9.19
N ASP A 520 -32.14 -2.44 10.07
CA ASP A 520 -31.77 -2.38 11.48
C ASP A 520 -31.33 -3.76 11.94
N ALA A 521 -30.15 -3.87 12.55
CA ALA A 521 -29.65 -5.16 13.03
C ALA A 521 -30.61 -5.69 14.11
N THR A 522 -30.88 -6.99 14.09
CA THR A 522 -31.71 -7.61 15.14
C THR A 522 -30.90 -7.78 16.43
N GLU A 523 -31.60 -7.78 17.57
CA GLU A 523 -30.96 -8.00 18.87
C GLU A 523 -30.40 -9.43 18.96
N GLU A 524 -31.10 -10.40 18.36
CA GLU A 524 -30.71 -11.80 18.25
C GLU A 524 -29.41 -11.94 17.46
N ALA A 525 -29.30 -11.30 16.29
CA ALA A 525 -28.09 -11.34 15.47
C ALA A 525 -26.91 -10.66 16.17
N SER A 526 -27.15 -9.57 16.90
CA SER A 526 -26.12 -8.90 17.70
C SER A 526 -25.61 -9.77 18.84
N LYS A 527 -26.50 -10.50 19.53
CA LYS A 527 -26.14 -11.47 20.58
C LYS A 527 -25.37 -12.66 20.01
N GLU A 528 -25.79 -13.19 18.86
CA GLU A 528 -25.09 -14.31 18.23
C GLU A 528 -23.70 -13.90 17.72
N TRP A 529 -23.57 -12.70 17.16
CA TRP A 529 -22.28 -12.13 16.83
C TRP A 529 -21.40 -11.93 18.06
N LYS A 530 -21.96 -11.49 19.19
CA LYS A 530 -21.19 -11.39 20.45
C LYS A 530 -20.67 -12.75 20.91
N LYS A 531 -21.50 -13.79 20.90
CA LYS A 531 -21.05 -15.17 21.20
C LYS A 531 -19.94 -15.61 20.27
N ARG A 532 -20.06 -15.27 18.98
CA ARG A 532 -19.06 -15.56 17.95
C ARG A 532 -17.71 -14.92 18.27
N ILE A 533 -17.71 -13.65 18.64
CA ILE A 533 -16.51 -12.90 19.04
C ILE A 533 -15.86 -13.55 20.26
N ASN A 534 -16.65 -13.86 21.29
CA ASN A 534 -16.15 -14.50 22.50
C ASN A 534 -15.56 -15.89 22.18
N ALA A 535 -16.27 -16.74 21.44
CA ALA A 535 -15.79 -18.08 21.09
C ALA A 535 -14.47 -18.08 20.31
N LEU A 536 -14.24 -17.09 19.44
CA LEU A 536 -12.97 -16.93 18.73
C LEU A 536 -11.84 -16.49 19.68
N ALA A 537 -12.12 -15.62 20.63
CA ALA A 537 -11.14 -15.16 21.62
C ALA A 537 -10.83 -16.23 22.68
N ASP A 538 -11.84 -16.95 23.16
CA ASP A 538 -11.74 -17.98 24.21
C ASP A 538 -10.90 -19.18 23.77
N ALA A 539 -10.80 -19.43 22.46
CA ALA A 539 -9.90 -20.43 21.92
C ALA A 539 -8.41 -20.03 22.05
N SER A 540 -8.12 -18.74 22.23
CA SER A 540 -6.77 -18.16 22.26
C SER A 540 -6.33 -17.77 23.67
N LEU A 541 -5.11 -17.25 23.80
CA LEU A 541 -4.58 -16.71 25.03
C LEU A 541 -5.01 -15.25 25.33
N PHE A 542 -5.79 -14.59 24.46
CA PHE A 542 -6.23 -13.21 24.69
C PHE A 542 -6.97 -12.99 26.03
N PRO A 543 -7.89 -13.87 26.48
CA PRO A 543 -8.65 -13.66 27.71
C PRO A 543 -7.84 -13.82 29.00
N THR A 544 -6.55 -14.11 28.92
CA THR A 544 -5.68 -14.27 30.11
C THR A 544 -5.23 -12.94 30.70
N THR A 545 -5.37 -11.83 29.97
CA THR A 545 -4.76 -10.53 30.33
C THR A 545 -5.71 -9.38 30.05
N LYS A 546 -5.80 -8.42 30.98
CA LYS A 546 -6.45 -7.13 30.72
C LYS A 546 -5.60 -6.31 29.75
N SER A 547 -6.08 -6.22 28.52
CA SER A 547 -5.40 -5.60 27.38
C SER A 547 -6.34 -4.67 26.62
N THR A 548 -5.80 -3.92 25.66
CA THR A 548 -6.61 -3.13 24.71
C THR A 548 -7.56 -4.01 23.88
N TYR A 549 -7.25 -5.29 23.69
CA TYR A 549 -8.16 -6.26 23.07
C TYR A 549 -9.25 -6.74 24.03
N MET A 550 -8.97 -6.76 25.33
CA MET A 550 -9.89 -7.21 26.39
C MET A 550 -10.50 -6.03 27.18
N GLY A 551 -10.94 -4.98 26.48
CA GLY A 551 -11.66 -3.83 27.06
C GLY A 551 -10.78 -2.65 27.55
N GLY A 552 -9.45 -2.78 27.50
CA GLY A 552 -8.50 -1.72 27.85
C GLY A 552 -8.10 -1.69 29.33
N SER A 553 -7.25 -0.72 29.68
CA SER A 553 -6.68 -0.56 31.03
C SER A 553 -7.52 0.35 31.95
N LEU A 554 -8.48 1.10 31.41
CA LEU A 554 -9.28 2.06 32.18
C LEU A 554 -10.09 1.37 33.32
N PRO A 555 -10.11 1.95 34.53
CA PRO A 555 -10.98 1.47 35.61
C PRO A 555 -12.46 1.48 35.20
N GLY A 556 -13.20 0.45 35.60
CA GLY A 556 -14.65 0.33 35.34
C GLY A 556 -15.04 -0.12 33.94
N LYS A 557 -14.09 -0.31 33.00
CA LYS A 557 -14.37 -0.93 31.70
C LYS A 557 -14.64 -2.43 31.83
N ALA A 558 -15.57 -2.92 31.01
CA ALA A 558 -15.90 -4.33 30.91
C ALA A 558 -14.70 -5.15 30.41
N PHE A 559 -14.49 -6.31 31.02
CA PHE A 559 -13.48 -7.26 30.55
C PHE A 559 -14.10 -8.15 29.47
N GLU A 560 -13.90 -7.79 28.22
CA GLU A 560 -14.46 -8.48 27.06
C GLU A 560 -13.59 -8.30 25.82
N GLN A 561 -13.62 -9.28 24.91
CA GLN A 561 -13.00 -9.11 23.60
C GLN A 561 -13.79 -8.06 22.80
N VAL A 562 -13.06 -7.06 22.28
CA VAL A 562 -13.62 -5.98 21.45
C VAL A 562 -13.29 -6.12 19.96
N ASN A 563 -12.54 -7.14 19.54
CA ASN A 563 -12.12 -7.37 18.16
C ASN A 563 -12.55 -8.75 17.65
N TYR A 564 -12.72 -8.89 16.34
CA TYR A 564 -12.90 -10.19 15.68
C TYR A 564 -11.55 -10.91 15.54
N ALA A 565 -11.37 -12.01 16.27
CA ALA A 565 -10.09 -12.75 16.33
C ALA A 565 -9.95 -13.87 15.26
N GLY A 566 -10.90 -14.01 14.33
CA GLY A 566 -10.89 -15.07 13.32
C GLY A 566 -10.06 -14.78 12.06
N GLY A 567 -9.43 -13.61 11.97
CA GLY A 567 -8.68 -13.14 10.81
C GLY A 567 -9.53 -12.56 9.68
N LEU A 568 -8.91 -11.70 8.85
CA LEU A 568 -9.60 -10.91 7.82
C LEU A 568 -10.29 -11.74 6.73
N SER A 569 -9.70 -12.87 6.31
CA SER A 569 -10.30 -13.74 5.28
C SER A 569 -11.65 -14.28 5.74
N ARG A 570 -11.71 -14.80 6.96
CA ARG A 570 -12.94 -15.37 7.54
C ARG A 570 -13.97 -14.28 7.83
N TYR A 571 -13.52 -13.14 8.34
CA TYR A 571 -14.39 -11.98 8.56
C TYR A 571 -15.08 -11.53 7.26
N LYS A 572 -14.33 -11.44 6.15
CA LYS A 572 -14.88 -11.10 4.83
C LYS A 572 -15.99 -12.05 4.40
N GLU A 573 -15.80 -13.36 4.60
CA GLU A 573 -16.83 -14.37 4.27
C GLU A 573 -18.08 -14.21 5.15
N GLU A 574 -17.90 -14.06 6.46
CA GLU A 574 -19.02 -13.94 7.41
C GLU A 574 -19.87 -12.69 7.16
N ILE A 575 -19.27 -11.52 6.89
CA ILE A 575 -20.05 -10.32 6.60
C ILE A 575 -20.75 -10.40 5.24
N ARG A 576 -20.12 -11.04 4.24
CA ARG A 576 -20.68 -11.16 2.90
C ARG A 576 -21.93 -12.02 2.87
N ALA A 577 -22.04 -13.02 3.73
CA ALA A 577 -23.22 -13.88 3.83
C ALA A 577 -24.51 -13.12 4.17
N ALA A 578 -24.42 -11.94 4.80
CA ALA A 578 -25.59 -11.12 5.10
C ALA A 578 -26.17 -10.39 3.88
N LEU A 579 -25.46 -10.31 2.75
CA LEU A 579 -25.90 -9.62 1.54
C LEU A 579 -26.09 -10.61 0.37
N PRO A 580 -27.02 -10.33 -0.55
CA PRO A 580 -27.99 -9.23 -0.55
C PRO A 580 -29.27 -9.53 0.27
N GLY A 581 -29.35 -10.70 0.91
CA GLY A 581 -30.58 -11.22 1.55
C GLY A 581 -30.91 -10.66 2.94
N TRP A 582 -30.12 -9.73 3.47
CA TRP A 582 -30.32 -9.06 4.77
C TRP A 582 -30.40 -9.99 5.98
N GLN A 583 -29.67 -11.11 5.96
CA GLN A 583 -29.67 -12.04 7.07
C GLN A 583 -29.23 -11.35 8.37
N GLY A 584 -30.06 -11.46 9.41
CA GLY A 584 -29.82 -10.82 10.72
C GLY A 584 -30.29 -9.37 10.82
N PHE A 585 -30.90 -8.81 9.77
CA PHE A 585 -31.49 -7.47 9.77
C PHE A 585 -33.02 -7.52 9.71
N ARG A 586 -33.65 -6.58 10.42
CA ARG A 586 -35.02 -6.15 10.13
C ARG A 586 -34.98 -5.17 8.96
N VAL A 587 -35.82 -5.41 7.97
CA VAL A 587 -35.91 -4.60 6.75
C VAL A 587 -37.25 -3.88 6.71
N VAL A 588 -37.24 -2.57 6.43
CA VAL A 588 -38.45 -1.75 6.27
C VAL A 588 -38.44 -1.10 4.90
N LYS A 589 -39.55 -1.24 4.16
CA LYS A 589 -39.73 -0.68 2.82
C LYS A 589 -40.29 0.74 2.88
N ASN A 590 -40.15 1.50 1.79
CA ASN A 590 -40.87 2.74 1.61
C ASN A 590 -42.38 2.45 1.45
N ASP A 591 -43.24 3.21 2.13
CA ASP A 591 -44.68 3.13 1.90
C ASP A 591 -44.98 3.83 0.57
N VAL A 592 -45.36 3.08 -0.47
CA VAL A 592 -45.89 3.66 -1.71
C VAL A 592 -47.30 4.20 -1.41
N PRO A 593 -47.58 5.50 -1.59
CA PRO A 593 -48.95 6.00 -1.51
C PRO A 593 -49.80 5.30 -2.58
N GLN A 594 -50.85 4.62 -2.15
CA GLN A 594 -51.78 3.85 -2.97
C GLN A 594 -52.72 4.74 -3.83
N GLN A 595 -52.19 5.79 -4.46
CA GLN A 595 -52.97 6.77 -5.25
C GLN A 595 -52.61 6.86 -6.74
N ALA A 596 -51.58 6.16 -7.23
CA ALA A 596 -51.19 6.22 -8.64
C ALA A 596 -51.75 5.09 -9.54
N ALA A 597 -52.62 4.21 -9.03
CA ALA A 597 -53.17 3.08 -9.80
C ALA A 597 -54.61 3.29 -10.33
N ALA A 598 -55.18 4.49 -10.20
CA ALA A 598 -56.55 4.79 -10.64
C ALA A 598 -56.66 5.74 -11.84
N ALA A 599 -55.56 5.97 -12.58
CA ALA A 599 -55.55 6.84 -13.76
C ALA A 599 -54.68 6.27 -14.89
N ALA A 600 -55.01 5.05 -15.35
CA ALA A 600 -54.53 4.47 -16.59
C ALA A 600 -55.71 4.04 -17.45
#